data_AF-A0A3N9PLW3-F1
#
_entry.id   AF-A0A3N9PLW3-F1
#
_cell.length_a   1.000
_cell.length_b   1.000
_cell.length_c   1.000
_cell.angle_alpha   90.00
_cell.angle_beta   90.00
_cell.angle_gamma   90.00
#
_symmetry.space_group_name_H-M   'P 1'
#
loop_
_entity.id
_entity.type
_entity.pdbx_description
1 polymer ?
#
loop_
_entity_poly.entity_id
_entity_poly.type
_entity_poly.pdbx_seq_one_letter_code
_entity_poly.pdbx_strand_id
1 'polypeptide(L)'
;MKKTMTSVFLWIVALIITFFSLAYQRRTGPSYPIAGTRQIEGRALEYELLRSHGGDGDQPVVIVIPDTAFAAAVLYRRYKTDDLWTRIQMQRLGDQLVAALPHQPPAGKLEYHIEVRKGEVIANIPEKENAITRFRGDVPGWALLPHVIFMSLAMLFSTRTGLQSLRKGAPLRGLVLATIALTIFGGFIFGPIVQKFAFGAYWTGIPFGADLTDNKTLIALAAWMIALLRIRRQPNARLWPFAAALVMFVIFLIPHSMHGSELDYAKMEAVQESIPQAE
;
A
#
# COMPACT_ATOMS: atom_id res chain seq x y z
N MET A 1 -25.27 -30.67 -16.42
CA MET A 1 -25.72 -29.68 -15.39
C MET A 1 -24.88 -29.64 -14.10
N LYS A 2 -24.55 -30.74 -13.42
CA LYS A 2 -23.80 -30.67 -12.13
C LYS A 2 -22.42 -30.01 -12.23
N LYS A 3 -21.60 -30.32 -13.25
CA LYS A 3 -20.22 -29.78 -13.38
C LYS A 3 -20.17 -28.26 -13.62
N THR A 4 -21.11 -27.72 -14.40
CA THR A 4 -21.19 -26.27 -14.70
C THR A 4 -21.65 -25.49 -13.47
N MET A 5 -22.68 -25.95 -12.76
CA MET A 5 -23.12 -25.34 -11.49
C MET A 5 -22.01 -25.33 -10.44
N THR A 6 -21.24 -26.41 -10.31
CA THR A 6 -20.06 -26.42 -9.42
C THR A 6 -19.02 -25.39 -9.86
N SER A 7 -18.75 -25.26 -11.16
CA SER A 7 -17.77 -24.28 -11.63
C SER A 7 -18.20 -22.84 -11.34
N VAL A 8 -19.47 -22.51 -11.61
CA VAL A 8 -20.07 -21.20 -11.31
C VAL A 8 -19.97 -20.90 -9.83
N PHE A 9 -20.37 -21.86 -8.97
CA PHE A 9 -20.26 -21.73 -7.53
C PHE A 9 -18.82 -21.44 -7.08
N LEU A 10 -17.83 -22.17 -7.61
CA LEU A 10 -16.42 -21.95 -7.28
C LEU A 10 -15.91 -20.57 -7.72
N TRP A 11 -16.41 -20.01 -8.83
CA TRP A 11 -16.09 -18.65 -9.25
C TRP A 11 -16.71 -17.61 -8.33
N ILE A 12 -17.97 -17.79 -7.92
CA ILE A 12 -18.63 -16.89 -6.96
C ILE A 12 -17.86 -16.87 -5.64
N VAL A 13 -17.52 -18.05 -5.09
CA VAL A 13 -16.75 -18.13 -3.84
C VAL A 13 -15.36 -17.49 -4.01
N ALA A 14 -14.67 -17.74 -5.12
CA ALA A 14 -13.37 -17.11 -5.39
C ALA A 14 -13.47 -15.58 -5.48
N LEU A 15 -14.53 -15.06 -6.10
CA LEU A 15 -14.79 -13.63 -6.22
C LEU A 15 -15.05 -13.00 -4.85
N ILE A 16 -15.85 -13.64 -4.01
CA ILE A 16 -16.12 -13.19 -2.64
C ILE A 16 -14.83 -13.14 -1.82
N ILE A 17 -14.03 -14.20 -1.81
CA ILE A 17 -12.76 -14.26 -1.08
C ILE A 17 -11.80 -13.17 -1.57
N THR A 18 -11.69 -13.00 -2.90
CA THR A 18 -10.81 -11.99 -3.50
C THR A 18 -11.26 -10.58 -3.13
N PHE A 19 -12.56 -10.30 -3.20
CA PHE A 19 -13.12 -9.00 -2.84
C PHE A 19 -12.83 -8.65 -1.37
N PHE A 20 -13.10 -9.56 -0.44
CA PHE A 20 -12.81 -9.34 0.98
C PHE A 20 -11.30 -9.15 1.23
N SER A 21 -10.45 -9.88 0.51
CA SER A 21 -9.00 -9.73 0.64
C SER A 21 -8.50 -8.38 0.13
N LEU A 22 -9.01 -7.89 -1.00
CA LEU A 22 -8.69 -6.57 -1.54
C LEU A 22 -9.19 -5.46 -0.60
N ALA A 23 -10.39 -5.60 -0.05
CA ALA A 23 -10.92 -4.66 0.93
C ALA A 23 -10.07 -4.62 2.21
N TYR A 24 -9.63 -5.80 2.69
CA TYR A 24 -8.72 -5.92 3.82
C TYR A 24 -7.38 -5.21 3.53
N GLN A 25 -6.72 -5.54 2.41
CA GLN A 25 -5.44 -4.92 2.01
C GLN A 25 -5.53 -3.40 1.90
N ARG A 26 -6.62 -2.87 1.33
CA ARG A 26 -6.82 -1.43 1.21
C ARG A 26 -6.90 -0.76 2.57
N ARG A 27 -7.60 -1.37 3.53
CA ARG A 27 -7.81 -0.81 4.89
C ARG A 27 -6.59 -0.97 5.79
N THR A 28 -5.85 -2.06 5.66
CA THR A 28 -4.64 -2.33 6.47
C THR A 28 -3.37 -1.78 5.85
N GLY A 29 -3.45 -1.25 4.62
CA GLY A 29 -2.33 -0.64 3.93
C GLY A 29 -1.82 0.62 4.63
N PRO A 30 -0.50 0.90 4.58
CA PRO A 30 0.12 2.04 5.25
C PRO A 30 -0.30 3.39 4.65
N SER A 31 -0.91 3.40 3.47
CA SER A 31 -1.46 4.60 2.82
C SER A 31 -2.93 4.86 3.16
N TYR A 32 -3.59 3.99 3.93
CA TYR A 32 -4.99 4.20 4.31
C TYR A 32 -5.09 5.36 5.31
N PRO A 33 -5.90 6.40 5.06
CA PRO A 33 -5.98 7.56 5.93
C PRO A 33 -6.32 7.22 7.39
N ILE A 34 -5.76 7.98 8.34
CA ILE A 34 -6.17 7.90 9.74
C ILE A 34 -7.38 8.82 9.92
N ALA A 35 -8.56 8.23 9.95
CA ALA A 35 -9.80 8.95 10.23
C ALA A 35 -10.28 8.69 11.66
N GLY A 36 -10.91 9.68 12.27
CA GLY A 36 -11.47 9.55 13.61
C GLY A 36 -12.24 10.79 14.06
N THR A 37 -12.68 10.74 15.31
CA THR A 37 -13.38 11.85 15.95
C THR A 37 -12.70 12.15 17.27
N ARG A 38 -12.37 13.42 17.51
CA ARG A 38 -11.82 13.90 18.78
C ARG A 38 -12.84 14.77 19.49
N GLN A 39 -13.10 14.51 20.77
CA GLN A 39 -13.93 15.39 21.59
C GLN A 39 -13.05 16.48 22.20
N ILE A 40 -13.34 17.74 21.93
CA ILE A 40 -12.65 18.90 22.52
C ILE A 40 -13.72 19.88 23.00
N GLU A 41 -13.75 20.16 24.29
CA GLU A 41 -14.74 21.04 24.94
C GLU A 41 -16.19 20.73 24.55
N GLY A 42 -16.57 19.44 24.56
CA GLY A 42 -17.92 18.99 24.25
C GLY A 42 -18.31 19.04 22.77
N ARG A 43 -17.36 19.35 21.87
CA ARG A 43 -17.57 19.26 20.41
C ARG A 43 -16.82 18.06 19.83
N ALA A 44 -17.54 17.29 19.02
CA ALA A 44 -17.00 16.23 18.20
C ALA A 44 -16.32 16.85 16.97
N LEU A 45 -15.04 16.57 16.80
CA LEU A 45 -14.23 17.08 15.71
C LEU A 45 -13.73 15.91 14.89
N GLU A 46 -14.34 15.74 13.72
CA GLU A 46 -13.96 14.70 12.76
C GLU A 46 -12.70 15.12 12.00
N TYR A 47 -11.83 14.16 11.76
CA TYR A 47 -10.58 14.39 11.05
C TYR A 47 -10.25 13.20 10.15
N GLU A 48 -9.53 13.49 9.08
CA GLU A 48 -8.93 12.50 8.18
C GLU A 48 -7.51 12.93 7.84
N LEU A 49 -6.51 12.15 8.26
CA LEU A 49 -5.10 12.42 8.03
C LEU A 49 -4.55 11.50 6.94
N LEU A 50 -4.10 12.09 5.85
CA LEU A 50 -3.53 11.38 4.72
C LEU A 50 -2.16 10.78 5.06
N ARG A 51 -1.98 9.50 4.72
CA ARG A 51 -0.72 8.77 4.96
C ARG A 51 0.10 8.55 3.69
N SER A 52 -0.29 9.18 2.59
CA SER A 52 0.53 9.22 1.40
C SER A 52 0.20 10.44 0.56
N HIS A 53 1.23 11.01 -0.03
CA HIS A 53 1.14 12.07 -1.02
C HIS A 53 1.84 11.63 -2.30
N GLY A 54 1.21 11.90 -3.43
CA GLY A 54 1.74 11.58 -4.77
C GLY A 54 1.97 12.86 -5.54
N GLY A 55 3.02 12.88 -6.34
CA GLY A 55 3.35 13.99 -7.23
C GLY A 55 4.15 15.09 -6.58
N ASP A 56 4.23 16.22 -7.28
CA ASP A 56 4.95 17.40 -6.83
C ASP A 56 4.14 18.22 -5.83
N GLY A 57 4.85 18.95 -4.98
CA GLY A 57 4.26 19.90 -4.05
C GLY A 57 4.02 19.37 -2.63
N ASP A 58 3.49 20.27 -1.81
CA ASP A 58 3.31 20.04 -0.39
C ASP A 58 2.03 19.25 -0.12
N GLN A 59 2.06 18.35 0.86
CA GLN A 59 0.87 17.61 1.24
C GLN A 59 -0.08 18.51 2.03
N PRO A 60 -1.33 18.72 1.58
CA PRO A 60 -2.30 19.48 2.34
C PRO A 60 -2.72 18.72 3.60
N VAL A 61 -2.87 19.47 4.69
CA VAL A 61 -3.43 19.02 5.95
C VAL A 61 -4.61 19.91 6.27
N VAL A 62 -5.81 19.32 6.28
CA VAL A 62 -7.07 20.05 6.40
C VAL A 62 -7.87 19.48 7.56
N ILE A 63 -8.41 20.36 8.39
CA ILE A 63 -9.46 20.01 9.35
C ILE A 63 -10.63 20.96 9.16
N VAL A 64 -11.84 20.40 9.11
CA VAL A 64 -13.09 21.18 9.09
C VAL A 64 -13.46 21.54 10.54
N ILE A 65 -13.33 22.81 10.89
CA ILE A 65 -13.69 23.37 12.19
C ILE A 65 -14.36 24.74 11.98
N PRO A 66 -15.71 24.80 11.88
CA PRO A 66 -16.43 26.06 11.69
C PRO A 66 -16.26 27.05 12.85
N ASP A 67 -16.00 26.54 14.05
CA ASP A 67 -15.80 27.35 15.25
C ASP A 67 -14.47 28.12 15.17
N THR A 68 -14.57 29.45 15.05
CA THR A 68 -13.43 30.35 14.90
C THR A 68 -12.63 30.53 16.18
N ALA A 69 -13.15 30.09 17.34
CA ALA A 69 -12.41 30.08 18.60
C ALA A 69 -11.28 29.03 18.61
N PHE A 70 -11.31 28.06 17.69
CA PHE A 70 -10.25 27.08 17.54
C PHE A 70 -9.11 27.59 16.68
N ALA A 71 -7.90 27.38 17.17
CA ALA A 71 -6.65 27.47 16.43
C ALA A 71 -6.02 26.08 16.34
N ALA A 72 -5.22 25.83 15.31
CA ALA A 72 -4.50 24.56 15.19
C ALA A 72 -3.12 24.77 14.56
N ALA A 73 -2.20 23.87 14.87
CA ALA A 73 -0.88 23.80 14.28
C ALA A 73 -0.55 22.36 13.88
N VAL A 74 0.12 22.20 12.75
CA VAL A 74 0.69 20.91 12.35
C VAL A 74 2.09 20.84 12.91
N LEU A 75 2.38 19.78 13.68
CA LEU A 75 3.72 19.45 14.12
C LEU A 75 4.22 18.29 13.27
N TYR A 76 5.40 18.42 12.69
CA TYR A 76 5.99 17.36 11.87
C TYR A 76 7.51 17.29 12.02
N ARG A 77 8.07 16.14 11.63
CA ARG A 77 9.50 15.91 11.46
C ARG A 77 9.74 14.78 10.46
N ARG A 78 10.98 14.59 10.02
CA ARG A 78 11.32 13.43 9.20
C ARG A 78 11.19 12.16 10.06
N TYR A 79 10.69 11.09 9.44
CA TYR A 79 10.42 9.84 10.16
C TYR A 79 11.72 9.07 10.42
N LYS A 80 11.89 8.54 11.64
CA LYS A 80 13.10 7.84 12.11
C LYS A 80 14.39 8.70 12.05
N THR A 81 14.27 9.99 12.33
CA THR A 81 15.40 10.89 12.55
C THR A 81 15.33 11.49 13.95
N ASP A 82 16.45 12.08 14.40
CA ASP A 82 16.53 12.82 15.66
C ASP A 82 16.15 14.31 15.50
N ASP A 83 15.47 14.66 14.39
CA ASP A 83 15.06 16.03 14.15
C ASP A 83 14.08 16.52 15.23
N LEU A 84 14.21 17.80 15.56
CA LEU A 84 13.22 18.51 16.37
C LEU A 84 11.90 18.67 15.61
N TRP A 85 10.80 18.72 16.36
CA TRP A 85 9.48 18.97 15.78
C TRP A 85 9.40 20.38 15.21
N THR A 86 9.09 20.47 13.92
CA THR A 86 8.75 21.74 13.26
C THR A 86 7.25 21.99 13.41
N ARG A 87 6.88 23.22 13.79
CA ARG A 87 5.49 23.64 13.99
C ARG A 87 5.06 24.61 12.89
N ILE A 88 3.98 24.28 12.18
CA ILE A 88 3.34 25.13 11.18
C ILE A 88 1.97 25.54 11.70
N GLN A 89 1.74 26.84 11.86
CA GLN A 89 0.42 27.35 12.23
C GLN A 89 -0.56 27.17 11.07
N MET A 90 -1.71 26.55 11.33
CA MET A 90 -2.75 26.39 10.32
C MET A 90 -3.46 27.72 10.07
N GLN A 91 -3.74 28.01 8.80
CA GLN A 91 -4.45 29.19 8.34
C GLN A 91 -5.94 28.90 8.20
N ARG A 92 -6.78 29.87 8.56
CA ARG A 92 -8.23 29.73 8.45
C ARG A 92 -8.72 30.10 7.05
N LEU A 93 -9.48 29.20 6.44
CA LEU A 93 -10.12 29.38 5.15
C LEU A 93 -11.60 28.97 5.28
N GLY A 94 -12.46 29.94 5.60
CA GLY A 94 -13.87 29.69 5.92
C GLY A 94 -14.01 28.77 7.14
N ASP A 95 -14.70 27.64 6.94
CA ASP A 95 -14.95 26.63 7.97
C ASP A 95 -13.79 25.65 8.16
N GLN A 96 -12.63 25.90 7.54
CA GLN A 96 -11.48 24.99 7.56
C GLN A 96 -10.25 25.66 8.16
N LEU A 97 -9.41 24.84 8.81
CA LEU A 97 -8.02 25.14 9.10
C LEU A 97 -7.15 24.32 8.16
N VAL A 98 -6.23 24.99 7.47
CA VAL A 98 -5.37 24.39 6.44
C VAL A 98 -3.91 24.70 6.72
N ALA A 99 -3.07 23.69 6.55
CA ALA A 99 -1.61 23.83 6.45
C ALA A 99 -1.11 22.88 5.37
N ALA A 100 0.19 22.96 5.08
CA ALA A 100 0.83 22.06 4.14
C ALA A 100 2.12 21.48 4.76
N LEU A 101 2.30 20.18 4.67
CA LEU A 101 3.57 19.53 5.01
C LEU A 101 4.52 19.69 3.83
N PRO A 102 5.79 20.08 4.06
CA PRO A 102 6.71 20.34 2.97
C PRO A 102 6.93 19.09 2.12
N HIS A 103 7.01 19.28 0.81
CA HIS A 103 7.32 18.24 -0.15
C HIS A 103 8.57 17.44 0.27
N GLN A 104 8.55 16.13 0.03
CA GLN A 104 9.70 15.26 0.22
C GLN A 104 9.99 14.49 -1.07
N PRO A 105 11.25 14.15 -1.34
CA PRO A 105 11.58 13.29 -2.47
C PRO A 105 10.87 11.93 -2.35
N PRO A 106 10.70 11.21 -3.47
CA PRO A 106 10.10 9.87 -3.48
C PRO A 106 10.71 8.94 -2.41
N ALA A 107 9.86 8.18 -1.73
CA ALA A 107 10.19 7.34 -0.57
C ALA A 107 10.49 8.10 0.74
N GLY A 108 10.53 9.43 0.72
CA GLY A 108 10.57 10.27 1.92
C GLY A 108 9.33 10.09 2.79
N LYS A 109 9.52 10.18 4.11
CA LYS A 109 8.45 10.02 5.10
C LYS A 109 8.51 11.13 6.14
N LEU A 110 7.36 11.72 6.41
CA LEU A 110 7.17 12.64 7.54
C LEU A 110 6.26 11.99 8.57
N GLU A 111 6.64 12.13 9.84
CA GLU A 111 5.78 11.88 10.98
C GLU A 111 5.12 13.21 11.37
N TYR A 112 3.81 13.22 11.55
CA TYR A 112 3.08 14.45 11.89
C TYR A 112 1.82 14.20 12.71
N HIS A 113 1.41 15.21 13.46
CA HIS A 113 0.12 15.30 14.14
C HIS A 113 -0.36 16.74 14.15
N ILE A 114 -1.60 16.95 14.55
CA ILE A 114 -2.22 18.27 14.63
C ILE A 114 -2.50 18.57 16.09
N GLU A 115 -1.97 19.68 16.56
CA GLU A 115 -2.29 20.24 17.87
C GLU A 115 -3.42 21.25 17.68
N VAL A 116 -4.57 20.99 18.30
CA VAL A 116 -5.75 21.84 18.28
C VAL A 116 -5.89 22.52 19.64
N ARG A 117 -6.11 23.84 19.61
CA ARG A 117 -6.27 24.68 20.80
C ARG A 117 -7.61 25.41 20.79
N LYS A 118 -8.29 25.43 21.93
CA LYS A 118 -9.41 26.32 22.24
C LYS A 118 -9.22 26.90 23.63
N GLY A 119 -9.01 28.21 23.72
CA GLY A 119 -8.61 28.84 24.99
C GLY A 119 -7.30 28.24 25.53
N GLU A 120 -7.34 27.70 26.75
CA GLU A 120 -6.21 27.01 27.40
C GLU A 120 -6.16 25.51 27.11
N VAL A 121 -7.23 24.92 26.55
CA VAL A 121 -7.30 23.48 26.26
C VAL A 121 -6.52 23.17 24.99
N ILE A 122 -5.58 22.24 25.10
CA ILE A 122 -4.76 21.72 23.99
C ILE A 122 -5.03 20.22 23.83
N ALA A 123 -5.24 19.77 22.60
CA ALA A 123 -5.43 18.36 22.27
C ALA A 123 -4.73 17.97 20.97
N ASN A 124 -4.17 16.76 20.93
CA ASN A 124 -3.53 16.21 19.75
C ASN A 124 -4.48 15.36 18.91
N ILE A 125 -4.28 15.41 17.60
CA ILE A 125 -4.99 14.63 16.58
C ILE A 125 -3.95 13.96 15.66
N PRO A 126 -3.89 12.62 15.61
CA PRO A 126 -4.67 11.66 16.39
C PRO A 126 -4.24 11.63 17.87
N GLU A 127 -5.08 11.08 18.75
CA GLU A 127 -4.78 11.04 20.19
C GLU A 127 -3.61 10.12 20.55
N LYS A 128 -3.49 8.97 19.87
CA LYS A 128 -2.59 7.88 20.28
C LYS A 128 -1.29 7.84 19.51
N GLU A 129 -1.39 7.83 18.18
CA GLU A 129 -0.25 7.64 17.29
C GLU A 129 -0.25 8.73 16.22
N ASN A 130 0.94 9.26 15.95
CA ASN A 130 1.15 10.23 14.90
C ASN A 130 0.85 9.61 13.52
N ALA A 131 0.38 10.43 12.60
CA ALA A 131 0.27 10.05 11.21
C ALA A 131 1.68 9.98 10.60
N ILE A 132 1.96 8.91 9.86
CA ILE A 132 3.15 8.80 9.03
C ILE A 132 2.69 8.89 7.59
N THR A 133 3.13 9.93 6.89
CA THR A 133 2.91 10.07 5.46
C THR A 133 4.15 9.69 4.66
N ARG A 134 3.93 9.04 3.51
CA ARG A 134 4.97 8.71 2.54
C ARG A 134 4.74 9.45 1.22
N PHE A 135 5.78 10.14 0.78
CA PHE A 135 5.82 10.83 -0.50
C PHE A 135 6.25 9.88 -1.62
N ARG A 136 5.63 10.04 -2.78
CA ARG A 136 5.82 9.21 -3.99
C ARG A 136 5.74 10.09 -5.22
N GLY A 137 6.43 9.71 -6.28
CA GLY A 137 6.21 10.32 -7.58
C GLY A 137 4.81 10.03 -8.13
N ASP A 138 4.37 10.85 -9.08
CA ASP A 138 3.10 10.63 -9.78
C ASP A 138 3.15 9.38 -10.63
N VAL A 139 2.21 8.46 -10.37
CA VAL A 139 2.08 7.22 -11.14
C VAL A 139 0.96 7.40 -12.16
N PRO A 140 1.27 7.37 -13.46
CA PRO A 140 0.26 7.56 -14.48
C PRO A 140 -0.76 6.43 -14.48
N GLY A 141 -2.02 6.76 -14.74
CA GLY A 141 -3.14 5.81 -14.73
C GLY A 141 -2.94 4.63 -15.69
N TRP A 142 -2.26 4.82 -16.82
CA TRP A 142 -1.97 3.75 -17.78
C TRP A 142 -1.03 2.68 -17.20
N ALA A 143 -0.23 2.99 -16.18
CA ALA A 143 0.63 2.01 -15.51
C ALA A 143 -0.08 1.40 -14.29
N LEU A 144 -0.70 2.26 -13.46
CA LEU A 144 -1.35 1.83 -12.22
C LEU A 144 -2.59 0.97 -12.47
N LEU A 145 -3.45 1.35 -13.41
CA LEU A 145 -4.71 0.66 -13.65
C LEU A 145 -4.46 -0.78 -14.15
N PRO A 146 -3.62 -1.03 -15.18
CA PRO A 146 -3.31 -2.39 -15.58
C PRO A 146 -2.63 -3.19 -14.46
N HIS A 147 -1.72 -2.60 -13.69
CA HIS A 147 -1.10 -3.28 -12.53
C HIS A 147 -2.17 -3.84 -11.58
N VAL A 148 -3.10 -2.98 -11.12
CA VAL A 148 -4.16 -3.36 -10.18
C VAL A 148 -5.08 -4.42 -10.78
N ILE A 149 -5.47 -4.27 -12.05
CA ILE A 149 -6.33 -5.25 -12.73
C ILE A 149 -5.65 -6.62 -12.82
N PHE A 150 -4.40 -6.67 -13.30
CA PHE A 150 -3.66 -7.93 -13.44
C PHE A 150 -3.43 -8.61 -12.09
N MET A 151 -3.06 -7.86 -11.05
CA MET A 151 -2.86 -8.42 -9.71
C MET A 151 -4.18 -8.91 -9.09
N SER A 152 -5.28 -8.17 -9.27
CA SER A 152 -6.61 -8.59 -8.81
C SER A 152 -7.08 -9.87 -9.51
N LEU A 153 -6.89 -9.95 -10.83
CA LEU A 153 -7.20 -11.15 -11.61
C LEU A 153 -6.28 -12.31 -11.23
N ALA A 154 -5.00 -12.07 -10.99
CA ALA A 154 -4.06 -13.11 -10.54
C ALA A 154 -4.54 -13.72 -9.21
N MET A 155 -4.96 -12.89 -8.25
CA MET A 155 -5.50 -13.35 -6.97
C MET A 155 -6.82 -14.12 -7.14
N LEU A 156 -7.70 -13.65 -8.02
CA LEU A 156 -8.96 -14.32 -8.32
C LEU A 156 -8.73 -15.72 -8.93
N PHE A 157 -7.87 -15.81 -9.94
CA PHE A 157 -7.53 -17.08 -10.60
C PHE A 157 -6.76 -18.02 -9.67
N SER A 158 -5.87 -17.49 -8.82
CA SER A 158 -5.20 -18.23 -7.75
C SER A 158 -6.19 -18.88 -6.80
N THR A 159 -7.12 -18.09 -6.25
CA THR A 159 -8.17 -18.57 -5.35
C THR A 159 -9.05 -19.61 -6.04
N ARG A 160 -9.45 -19.34 -7.29
CA ARG A 160 -10.24 -20.28 -8.09
C ARG A 160 -9.50 -21.60 -8.33
N THR A 161 -8.19 -21.55 -8.54
CA THR A 161 -7.32 -22.73 -8.72
C THR A 161 -7.21 -23.52 -7.41
N GLY A 162 -6.98 -22.83 -6.29
CA GLY A 162 -6.96 -23.43 -4.95
C GLY A 162 -8.25 -24.19 -4.66
N LEU A 163 -9.40 -23.56 -4.85
CA LEU A 163 -10.70 -24.23 -4.68
C LEU A 163 -10.91 -25.39 -5.66
N GLN A 164 -10.46 -25.26 -6.92
CA GLN A 164 -10.57 -26.36 -7.89
C GLN A 164 -9.74 -27.58 -7.51
N SER A 165 -8.55 -27.35 -6.94
CA SER A 165 -7.59 -28.42 -6.60
C SER A 165 -8.11 -29.38 -5.52
N LEU A 166 -9.09 -28.94 -4.72
CA LEU A 166 -9.80 -29.79 -3.76
C LEU A 166 -10.60 -30.91 -4.44
N ARG A 167 -10.98 -30.74 -5.72
CA ARG A 167 -11.72 -31.73 -6.51
C ARG A 167 -10.76 -32.68 -7.22
N LYS A 168 -10.90 -33.97 -6.95
CA LYS A 168 -10.13 -35.02 -7.65
C LYS A 168 -10.42 -35.00 -9.16
N GLY A 169 -9.38 -35.10 -9.98
CA GLY A 169 -9.49 -35.16 -11.45
C GLY A 169 -9.93 -33.86 -12.14
N ALA A 170 -9.99 -32.72 -11.43
CA ALA A 170 -10.34 -31.45 -12.04
C ALA A 170 -9.20 -30.91 -12.92
N PRO A 171 -9.47 -30.28 -14.08
CA PRO A 171 -8.43 -29.74 -14.95
C PRO A 171 -7.82 -28.48 -14.34
N LEU A 172 -6.55 -28.50 -13.93
CA LEU A 172 -5.89 -27.36 -13.26
C LEU A 172 -4.98 -26.53 -14.17
N ARG A 173 -4.45 -27.14 -15.24
CA ARG A 173 -3.38 -26.56 -16.05
C ARG A 173 -3.72 -25.17 -16.62
N GLY A 174 -4.93 -24.99 -17.15
CA GLY A 174 -5.36 -23.69 -17.70
C GLY A 174 -5.41 -22.58 -16.63
N LEU A 175 -5.95 -22.88 -15.45
CA LEU A 175 -6.04 -21.90 -14.36
C LEU A 175 -4.65 -21.55 -13.78
N VAL A 176 -3.75 -22.55 -13.67
CA VAL A 176 -2.36 -22.35 -13.25
C VAL A 176 -1.62 -21.45 -14.23
N LEU A 177 -1.73 -21.73 -15.54
CA LEU A 177 -1.08 -20.91 -16.57
C LEU A 177 -1.62 -19.48 -16.60
N ALA A 178 -2.95 -19.31 -16.47
CA ALA A 178 -3.56 -17.99 -16.36
C ALA A 178 -3.05 -17.24 -15.13
N THR A 179 -2.99 -17.89 -13.96
CA THR A 179 -2.48 -17.27 -12.73
C THR A 179 -1.03 -16.82 -12.87
N ILE A 180 -0.17 -17.66 -13.47
CA ILE A 180 1.23 -17.31 -13.76
C ILE A 180 1.31 -16.11 -14.71
N ALA A 181 0.59 -16.15 -15.83
CA ALA A 181 0.60 -15.06 -16.81
C ALA A 181 0.16 -13.74 -16.17
N LEU A 182 -0.95 -13.74 -15.44
CA LEU A 182 -1.46 -12.56 -14.74
C LEU A 182 -0.49 -12.04 -13.67
N THR A 183 0.19 -12.94 -12.94
CA THR A 183 1.22 -12.58 -11.95
C THR A 183 2.44 -11.96 -12.62
N ILE A 184 2.87 -12.46 -13.80
CA ILE A 184 3.98 -11.89 -14.56
C ILE A 184 3.61 -10.49 -15.06
N PHE A 185 2.46 -10.35 -15.73
CA PHE A 185 2.04 -9.05 -16.24
C PHE A 185 1.83 -8.04 -15.11
N GLY A 186 1.09 -8.40 -14.07
CA GLY A 186 0.84 -7.52 -12.94
C GLY A 186 2.08 -7.23 -12.12
N GLY A 187 2.80 -8.27 -11.70
CA GLY A 187 3.85 -8.18 -10.69
C GLY A 187 5.26 -7.94 -11.24
N PHE A 188 5.57 -8.39 -12.46
CA PHE A 188 6.93 -8.33 -13.04
C PHE A 188 7.05 -7.41 -14.25
N ILE A 189 5.94 -6.95 -14.82
CA ILE A 189 5.94 -5.96 -15.90
C ILE A 189 5.40 -4.64 -15.34
N PHE A 190 4.11 -4.59 -14.99
CA PHE A 190 3.49 -3.36 -14.53
C PHE A 190 3.91 -2.96 -13.11
N GLY A 191 4.22 -3.91 -12.23
CA GLY A 191 4.75 -3.64 -10.88
C GLY A 191 6.02 -2.78 -10.92
N PRO A 192 7.09 -3.23 -11.59
CA PRO A 192 8.31 -2.46 -11.81
C PRO A 192 8.09 -1.10 -12.45
N ILE A 193 7.18 -0.99 -13.43
CA ILE A 193 6.84 0.29 -14.06
C ILE A 193 6.24 1.25 -13.03
N VAL A 194 5.25 0.80 -12.26
CA VAL A 194 4.62 1.59 -11.19
C VAL A 194 5.65 2.02 -10.15
N GLN A 195 6.54 1.10 -9.75
CA GLN A 195 7.59 1.37 -8.77
C GLN A 195 8.60 2.39 -9.28
N LYS A 196 8.95 2.34 -10.57
CA LYS A 196 9.85 3.32 -11.20
C LYS A 196 9.26 4.72 -11.15
N PHE A 197 7.98 4.88 -11.46
CA PHE A 197 7.29 6.17 -11.35
C PHE A 197 7.18 6.63 -9.89
N ALA A 198 6.83 5.72 -8.98
CA ALA A 198 6.60 6.08 -7.58
C ALA A 198 7.89 6.37 -6.80
N PHE A 199 9.01 5.70 -7.11
CA PHE A 199 10.21 5.66 -6.26
C PHE A 199 11.54 5.71 -7.02
N GLY A 200 11.53 5.81 -8.35
CA GLY A 200 12.76 5.90 -9.15
C GLY A 200 13.49 4.58 -9.39
N ALA A 201 13.01 3.44 -8.87
CA ALA A 201 13.60 2.11 -9.05
C ALA A 201 12.61 1.11 -9.67
N TYR A 202 13.07 0.24 -10.56
CA TYR A 202 12.22 -0.80 -11.17
C TYR A 202 12.03 -2.02 -10.28
N TRP A 203 13.02 -2.37 -9.46
CA TRP A 203 12.95 -3.53 -8.58
C TRP A 203 13.93 -3.34 -7.44
N THR A 204 13.47 -3.64 -6.24
CA THR A 204 14.22 -3.50 -4.98
C THR A 204 14.16 -4.77 -4.13
N GLY A 205 13.60 -5.85 -4.66
CA GLY A 205 13.68 -7.20 -4.09
C GLY A 205 14.98 -7.91 -4.48
N ILE A 206 15.09 -9.18 -4.06
CA ILE A 206 16.22 -10.06 -4.36
C ILE A 206 16.37 -10.18 -5.90
N PRO A 207 17.60 -10.14 -6.44
CA PRO A 207 18.90 -10.07 -5.74
C PRO A 207 19.42 -8.65 -5.45
N PHE A 208 18.69 -7.60 -5.86
CA PHE A 208 19.18 -6.22 -5.81
C PHE A 208 18.85 -5.48 -4.51
N GLY A 209 17.96 -6.04 -3.69
CA GLY A 209 17.61 -5.50 -2.38
C GLY A 209 16.76 -6.46 -1.55
N ALA A 210 16.09 -5.91 -0.54
CA ALA A 210 15.30 -6.66 0.44
C ALA A 210 13.83 -6.19 0.54
N ASP A 211 13.33 -5.45 -0.46
CA ASP A 211 11.96 -4.93 -0.44
C ASP A 211 10.94 -6.07 -0.32
N LEU A 212 10.09 -5.95 0.69
CA LEU A 212 9.14 -6.97 1.05
C LEU A 212 8.08 -7.18 -0.05
N THR A 213 7.67 -6.12 -0.75
CA THR A 213 6.62 -6.18 -1.77
C THR A 213 7.10 -6.91 -3.02
N ASP A 214 8.33 -6.64 -3.43
CA ASP A 214 8.97 -7.30 -4.57
C ASP A 214 9.24 -8.78 -4.25
N ASN A 215 9.79 -9.07 -3.07
CA ASN A 215 10.07 -10.43 -2.62
C ASN A 215 8.81 -11.29 -2.47
N LYS A 216 7.71 -10.72 -1.97
CA LYS A 216 6.40 -11.37 -1.93
C LYS A 216 5.96 -11.82 -3.31
N THR A 217 6.05 -10.94 -4.29
CA THR A 217 5.64 -11.23 -5.67
C THR A 217 6.53 -12.33 -6.29
N LEU A 218 7.83 -12.30 -5.98
CA LEU A 218 8.78 -13.35 -6.38
C LEU A 218 8.47 -14.71 -5.77
N ILE A 219 8.20 -14.78 -4.47
CA ILE A 219 7.84 -16.03 -3.79
C ILE A 219 6.53 -16.58 -4.36
N ALA A 220 5.54 -15.74 -4.61
CA ALA A 220 4.28 -16.14 -5.22
C ALA A 220 4.51 -16.75 -6.62
N LEU A 221 5.28 -16.09 -7.47
CA LEU A 221 5.60 -16.62 -8.81
C LEU A 221 6.38 -17.93 -8.72
N ALA A 222 7.37 -18.04 -7.85
CA ALA A 222 8.16 -19.26 -7.66
C ALA A 222 7.27 -20.45 -7.23
N ALA A 223 6.37 -20.24 -6.29
CA ALA A 223 5.40 -21.25 -5.85
C ALA A 223 4.52 -21.73 -7.02
N TRP A 224 4.03 -20.80 -7.84
CA TRP A 224 3.23 -21.13 -9.04
C TRP A 224 4.02 -21.86 -10.12
N MET A 225 5.28 -21.48 -10.34
CA MET A 225 6.17 -22.17 -11.28
C MET A 225 6.44 -23.61 -10.84
N ILE A 226 6.68 -23.84 -9.54
CA ILE A 226 6.81 -25.20 -8.98
C ILE A 226 5.52 -25.99 -9.18
N ALA A 227 4.35 -25.38 -8.92
CA ALA A 227 3.06 -26.04 -9.14
C ALA A 227 2.84 -26.43 -10.61
N LEU A 228 3.21 -25.57 -11.56
CA LEU A 228 3.15 -25.86 -12.99
C LEU A 228 4.05 -27.04 -13.35
N LEU A 229 5.32 -27.03 -12.92
CA LEU A 229 6.27 -28.12 -13.18
C LEU A 229 5.75 -29.47 -12.66
N ARG A 230 5.15 -29.47 -11.47
CA ARG A 230 4.61 -30.67 -10.83
C ARG A 230 3.39 -31.22 -11.55
N ILE A 231 2.42 -30.38 -11.96
CA ILE A 231 1.28 -30.86 -12.75
C ILE A 231 1.71 -31.35 -14.13
N ARG A 232 2.70 -30.71 -14.77
CA ARG A 232 3.20 -31.14 -16.09
C ARG A 232 3.81 -32.54 -16.04
N ARG A 233 4.49 -32.89 -14.95
CA ARG A 233 5.07 -34.24 -14.74
C ARG A 233 4.03 -35.24 -14.22
N GLN A 234 3.14 -34.80 -13.35
CA GLN A 234 2.14 -35.64 -12.69
C GLN A 234 0.79 -34.92 -12.68
N PRO A 235 -0.13 -35.23 -13.62
CA PRO A 235 -1.41 -34.52 -13.74
C PRO A 235 -2.28 -34.55 -12.46
N ASN A 236 -2.07 -35.55 -11.60
CA ASN A 236 -2.79 -35.73 -10.34
C ASN A 236 -2.18 -34.95 -9.14
N ALA A 237 -1.09 -34.20 -9.34
CA ALA A 237 -0.34 -33.48 -8.31
C ALA A 237 -1.05 -32.21 -7.79
N ARG A 238 -2.34 -32.33 -7.46
CA ARG A 238 -3.25 -31.23 -7.07
C ARG A 238 -2.87 -30.47 -5.79
N LEU A 239 -2.09 -31.09 -4.91
CA LEU A 239 -1.62 -30.47 -3.68
C LEU A 239 -0.67 -29.29 -3.94
N TRP A 240 0.06 -29.31 -5.07
CA TRP A 240 1.00 -28.23 -5.40
C TRP A 240 0.30 -26.93 -5.80
N PRO A 241 -0.70 -26.92 -6.71
CA PRO A 241 -1.54 -25.74 -6.94
C PRO A 241 -2.29 -25.27 -5.71
N PHE A 242 -2.75 -26.18 -4.85
CA PHE A 242 -3.40 -25.82 -3.59
C PHE A 242 -2.43 -25.04 -2.70
N ALA A 243 -1.22 -25.57 -2.49
CA ALA A 243 -0.18 -24.93 -1.71
C ALA A 243 0.25 -23.58 -2.31
N ALA A 244 0.41 -23.49 -3.63
CA ALA A 244 0.73 -22.23 -4.30
C ALA A 244 -0.38 -21.17 -4.12
N ALA A 245 -1.65 -21.57 -4.21
CA ALA A 245 -2.77 -20.68 -3.95
C ALA A 245 -2.78 -20.20 -2.49
N LEU A 246 -2.47 -21.07 -1.53
CA LEU A 246 -2.37 -20.71 -0.12
C LEU A 246 -1.19 -19.75 0.14
N VAL A 247 -0.03 -20.02 -0.44
CA VAL A 247 1.15 -19.14 -0.37
C VAL A 247 0.80 -17.75 -0.90
N MET A 248 0.18 -17.67 -2.09
CA MET A 248 -0.26 -16.41 -2.65
C MET A 248 -1.28 -15.73 -1.74
N PHE A 249 -2.30 -16.44 -1.24
CA PHE A 249 -3.29 -15.87 -0.32
C PHE A 249 -2.63 -15.25 0.92
N VAL A 250 -1.72 -15.97 1.58
CA VAL A 250 -0.99 -15.48 2.77
C VAL A 250 -0.15 -14.25 2.43
N ILE A 251 0.57 -14.28 1.31
CA ILE A 251 1.40 -13.15 0.85
C ILE A 251 0.56 -11.88 0.66
N PHE A 252 -0.62 -12.03 0.05
CA PHE A 252 -1.58 -10.95 -0.17
C PHE A 252 -2.26 -10.47 1.12
N LEU A 253 -2.30 -11.28 2.19
CA LEU A 253 -2.78 -10.81 3.51
C LEU A 253 -1.76 -9.92 4.22
N ILE A 254 -0.46 -10.04 3.93
CA ILE A 254 0.53 -9.17 4.53
C ILE A 254 0.42 -7.79 3.85
N PRO A 255 0.08 -6.70 4.58
CA PRO A 255 -0.23 -5.42 3.96
C PRO A 255 0.88 -4.94 3.03
N HIS A 256 0.50 -4.39 1.88
CA HIS A 256 1.44 -3.87 0.89
C HIS A 256 2.29 -2.76 1.51
N SER A 257 3.59 -2.71 1.21
CA SER A 257 4.43 -1.56 1.54
C SER A 257 4.67 -1.27 3.04
N MET A 258 4.33 -2.18 3.97
CA MET A 258 4.70 -2.06 5.40
C MET A 258 6.21 -1.90 5.62
N HIS A 259 7.01 -2.43 4.68
CA HIS A 259 8.47 -2.30 4.61
C HIS A 259 8.94 -2.03 3.17
N GLY A 260 8.16 -1.24 2.43
CA GLY A 260 8.57 -0.83 1.09
C GLY A 260 9.75 0.15 1.14
N SER A 261 10.43 0.41 0.02
CA SER A 261 11.57 1.35 -0.08
C SER A 261 11.46 2.59 0.85
N GLU A 262 12.35 2.70 1.83
CA GLU A 262 12.42 3.87 2.72
C GLU A 262 13.59 4.74 2.27
N LEU A 263 13.39 6.06 2.17
CA LEU A 263 14.51 6.97 1.97
C LEU A 263 15.34 7.04 3.26
N ASP A 264 16.63 6.79 3.12
CA ASP A 264 17.59 6.94 4.21
C ASP A 264 18.12 8.39 4.20
N TYR A 265 17.55 9.23 5.06
CA TYR A 265 17.88 10.65 5.14
C TYR A 265 19.36 10.88 5.48
N ALA A 266 19.98 10.03 6.31
CA ALA A 266 21.38 10.15 6.70
C ALA A 266 22.32 9.96 5.50
N LYS A 267 21.97 9.05 4.59
CA LYS A 267 22.74 8.85 3.35
C LYS A 267 22.60 10.03 2.38
N MET A 268 21.46 10.70 2.33
CA MET A 268 21.31 11.89 1.49
C MET A 268 22.12 13.06 2.01
N GLU A 269 22.11 13.32 3.32
CA GLU A 269 22.89 14.41 3.92
C GLU A 269 24.39 14.21 3.68
N ALA A 270 24.90 12.99 3.85
CA ALA A 270 26.30 12.66 3.53
C ALA A 270 26.66 12.88 2.05
N VAL A 271 25.73 12.64 1.12
CA VAL A 271 25.93 12.91 -0.31
C VAL A 271 25.87 14.42 -0.58
N GLN A 272 24.93 15.15 0.03
CA GLN A 272 24.79 16.59 -0.12
C GLN A 272 26.02 17.34 0.39
N GLU A 273 26.61 16.91 1.51
CA GLU A 273 27.86 17.45 2.06
C GLU A 273 29.09 17.12 1.22
N SER A 274 29.06 16.05 0.42
CA SER A 274 30.17 15.64 -0.45
C SER A 274 30.22 16.40 -1.79
N ILE A 275 29.19 17.18 -2.13
CA ILE A 275 29.19 18.04 -3.31
C ILE A 275 29.87 19.36 -2.91
N PRO A 276 31.03 19.71 -3.47
CA PRO A 276 31.68 20.97 -3.14
C PRO A 276 30.72 22.12 -3.47
N GLN A 277 30.43 22.96 -2.48
CA GLN A 277 29.69 24.19 -2.70
C GLN A 277 30.48 25.03 -3.68
N ALA A 278 29.98 25.17 -4.91
CA ALA A 278 30.53 26.10 -5.87
C ALA A 278 30.21 27.51 -5.37
N GLU A 279 31.24 28.21 -4.88
CA GLU A 279 31.24 29.65 -4.65
C GLU A 279 31.04 30.43 -5.95
#